data_AF-A0A917TVH2-F1
#
_entry.id   AF-A0A917TVH2-F1
#
_cell.length_a   1.000
_cell.length_b   1.000
_cell.length_c   1.000
_cell.angle_alpha   90.00
_cell.angle_beta   90.00
_cell.angle_gamma   90.00
#
_symmetry.space_group_name_H-M   'P 1'
#
loop_
_entity.id
_entity.type
_entity.pdbx_description
1 polymer ?
#
loop_
_entity_poly.entity_id
_entity_poly.type
_entity_poly.pdbx_seq_one_letter_code
_entity_poly.pdbx_strand_id
1 'polypeptide(L)'
;MPKIKNVSDAIDQATSKNTWPTVEPAADGRGVFVVLRHEGQSVGFHLVPVGTQAGGWSMVTFAIQALDATVSMTSRTIRALPIGGLLTEARRAAGNRADRSAAKAFVKLARPSDARLAAFLADRRGGTERTDKDYAGLALEYALLLDAGERTPVKALAARFGGMAGTWGNRIAEARRRGVLTPSKSGQAGGGLTEKALRLLGWSEGENQV
;
A
#
# COMPACT_ATOMS: atom_id res chain seq x y z
N MET A 1 3.42 -0.17 20.33
CA MET A 1 4.47 -0.95 19.65
C MET A 1 5.40 0.02 18.93
N PRO A 2 6.72 -0.08 19.10
CA PRO A 2 7.67 0.77 18.37
C PRO A 2 7.53 0.51 16.87
N LYS A 3 7.47 1.59 16.08
CA LYS A 3 7.33 1.53 14.62
C LYS A 3 8.71 1.28 14.02
N ILE A 4 8.92 0.13 13.39
CA ILE A 4 10.18 -0.22 12.73
C ILE A 4 10.29 0.56 11.43
N LYS A 5 11.31 1.40 11.30
CA LYS A 5 11.48 2.29 10.14
C LYS A 5 12.45 1.72 9.11
N ASN A 6 13.37 0.84 9.52
CA ASN A 6 14.39 0.26 8.65
C ASN A 6 14.73 -1.19 9.06
N VAL A 7 15.55 -1.86 8.24
CA VAL A 7 15.95 -3.27 8.47
C VAL A 7 16.83 -3.44 9.71
N SER A 8 17.69 -2.47 10.03
CA SER A 8 18.56 -2.53 11.22
C SER A 8 17.72 -2.53 12.51
N ASP A 9 16.74 -1.61 12.60
CA ASP A 9 15.79 -1.57 13.72
C ASP A 9 15.09 -2.92 13.91
N ALA A 10 14.75 -3.59 12.80
CA ALA A 10 14.11 -4.89 12.81
C ALA A 10 15.03 -5.98 13.37
N ILE A 11 16.31 -5.95 12.98
CA ILE A 11 17.32 -6.91 13.47
C ILE A 11 17.58 -6.71 14.97
N ASP A 12 17.75 -5.47 15.43
CA ASP A 12 17.96 -5.16 16.84
C ASP A 12 16.75 -5.60 17.69
N GLN A 13 15.54 -5.41 17.16
CA GLN A 13 14.32 -5.87 17.82
C GLN A 13 14.18 -7.40 17.82
N ALA A 14 14.54 -8.08 16.73
CA ALA A 14 14.50 -9.55 16.67
C ALA A 14 15.53 -10.17 17.64
N THR A 15 16.71 -9.58 17.71
CA THR A 15 17.80 -10.00 18.60
C THR A 15 17.41 -9.84 20.07
N SER A 16 16.83 -8.69 20.44
CA SER A 16 16.35 -8.46 21.82
C SER A 16 15.18 -9.36 22.24
N LYS A 17 14.28 -9.72 21.31
CA LYS A 17 13.16 -10.65 21.57
C LYS A 17 13.54 -12.13 21.51
N ASN A 18 14.73 -12.47 20.99
CA ASN A 18 15.20 -13.83 20.72
C ASN A 18 14.15 -14.74 20.04
N THR A 19 13.36 -14.19 19.12
CA THR A 19 12.29 -14.91 18.42
C THR A 19 12.64 -15.01 16.94
N TRP A 20 12.57 -16.20 16.36
CA TRP A 20 13.01 -16.46 14.99
C TRP A 20 12.08 -17.47 14.30
N PRO A 21 11.71 -17.27 13.02
CA PRO A 21 11.85 -16.02 12.27
C PRO A 21 10.99 -14.89 12.87
N THR A 22 11.51 -13.67 12.88
CA THR A 22 10.72 -12.49 13.26
C THR A 22 10.16 -11.84 12.00
N VAL A 23 8.87 -11.52 12.01
CA VAL A 23 8.20 -10.80 10.93
C VAL A 23 7.44 -9.65 11.54
N GLU A 24 7.76 -8.43 11.13
CA GLU A 24 7.18 -7.22 11.70
C GLU A 24 6.71 -6.28 10.58
N PRO A 25 5.56 -5.61 10.74
CA PRO A 25 5.08 -4.67 9.73
C PRO A 25 6.02 -3.46 9.64
N ALA A 26 6.27 -2.99 8.42
CA ALA A 26 6.98 -1.73 8.22
C ALA A 26 6.13 -0.55 8.74
N ALA A 27 6.79 0.49 9.26
CA ALA A 27 6.11 1.67 9.81
C ALA A 27 5.21 2.40 8.80
N ASP A 28 5.52 2.28 7.51
CA ASP A 28 4.78 2.87 6.40
C ASP A 28 3.57 2.02 5.97
N GLY A 29 3.42 0.81 6.51
CA GLY A 29 2.37 -0.14 6.17
C GLY A 29 2.46 -0.74 4.77
N ARG A 30 3.57 -0.50 4.03
CA ARG A 30 3.72 -0.94 2.63
C ARG A 30 4.48 -2.25 2.47
N GLY A 31 4.94 -2.83 3.56
CA GLY A 31 5.73 -4.06 3.54
C GLY A 31 5.91 -4.67 4.92
N VAL A 32 6.77 -5.67 4.98
CA VAL A 32 7.18 -6.34 6.20
C VAL A 32 8.70 -6.44 6.26
N PHE A 33 9.23 -6.33 7.47
CA PHE A 33 10.58 -6.70 7.78
C PHE A 33 10.60 -8.15 8.27
N VAL A 34 11.40 -8.99 7.64
CA VAL A 34 11.60 -10.38 8.03
C VAL A 34 13.04 -10.55 8.47
N VAL A 35 13.26 -11.06 9.67
CA VAL A 35 14.60 -11.34 10.20
C VAL A 35 14.76 -12.82 10.46
N LEU A 36 15.79 -13.39 9.84
CA LEU A 36 16.19 -14.79 9.94
C LEU A 36 17.52 -14.90 10.66
N ARG A 37 17.77 -16.07 11.25
CA ARG A 37 19.07 -16.42 11.85
C ARG A 37 19.78 -17.45 10.98
N HIS A 38 21.04 -17.20 10.67
CA HIS A 38 21.87 -18.12 9.88
C HIS A 38 23.31 -18.08 10.39
N GLU A 39 23.85 -19.22 10.81
CA GLU A 39 25.27 -19.39 11.19
C GLU A 39 25.86 -18.27 12.07
N GLY A 40 25.14 -17.90 13.14
CA GLY A 40 25.60 -16.85 14.06
C GLY A 40 25.39 -15.41 13.56
N GLN A 41 24.60 -15.24 12.51
CA GLN A 41 24.26 -13.95 11.94
C GLN A 41 22.74 -13.77 11.89
N SER A 42 22.34 -12.50 11.96
CA SER A 42 20.98 -12.06 11.69
C SER A 42 20.93 -11.49 10.28
N VAL A 43 19.99 -11.98 9.48
CA VAL A 43 19.76 -11.47 8.12
C VAL A 43 18.35 -10.91 8.06
N GLY A 44 18.26 -9.59 7.88
CA GLY A 44 17.01 -8.87 7.76
C GLY A 44 16.68 -8.57 6.30
N PHE A 45 15.42 -8.73 5.93
CA PHE A 45 14.88 -8.42 4.60
C PHE A 45 13.70 -7.46 4.74
N HIS A 46 13.66 -6.44 3.88
CA HIS A 46 12.45 -5.66 3.66
C HIS A 46 11.73 -6.22 2.44
N LEU A 47 10.54 -6.76 2.65
CA LEU A 47 9.71 -7.36 1.63
C LEU A 47 8.46 -6.51 1.40
N VAL A 48 8.20 -6.16 0.15
CA VAL A 48 6.96 -5.51 -0.29
C VAL A 48 6.15 -6.49 -1.15
N PRO A 49 4.82 -6.50 -1.03
CA PRO A 49 4.00 -7.34 -1.87
C PRO A 49 4.08 -6.87 -3.34
N VAL A 50 4.20 -7.80 -4.27
CA VAL A 50 4.22 -7.54 -5.71
C VAL A 50 3.26 -8.47 -6.42
N GLY A 51 2.34 -7.88 -7.20
CA GLY A 51 1.32 -8.60 -7.95
C GLY A 51 0.03 -8.84 -7.17
N THR A 52 -0.86 -9.64 -7.76
CA THR A 52 -2.23 -9.92 -7.28
C THR A 52 -2.34 -11.25 -6.54
N GLN A 53 -1.29 -12.08 -6.53
CA GLN A 53 -1.28 -13.37 -5.88
C GLN A 53 -0.81 -13.26 -4.43
N ALA A 54 -1.53 -13.92 -3.52
CA ALA A 54 -1.05 -14.16 -2.17
C ALA A 54 0.30 -14.91 -2.26
N GLY A 55 1.38 -14.30 -1.74
CA GLY A 55 2.74 -14.84 -1.80
C GLY A 55 3.68 -14.16 -2.79
N GLY A 56 3.21 -13.21 -3.60
CA GLY A 56 4.09 -12.36 -4.41
C GLY A 56 4.82 -11.34 -3.53
N TRP A 57 6.10 -11.58 -3.24
CA TRP A 57 6.94 -10.71 -2.41
C TRP A 57 8.22 -10.31 -3.14
N SER A 58 8.47 -9.01 -3.27
CA SER A 58 9.73 -8.47 -3.77
C SER A 58 10.59 -7.91 -2.64
N MET A 59 11.89 -8.13 -2.75
CA MET A 59 12.87 -7.59 -1.81
C MET A 59 13.23 -6.17 -2.21
N VAL A 60 13.10 -5.22 -1.29
CA VAL A 60 13.52 -3.82 -1.49
C VAL A 60 14.93 -3.60 -0.99
N THR A 61 15.25 -4.16 0.18
CA THR A 61 16.56 -4.03 0.81
C THR A 61 16.79 -5.19 1.77
N PHE A 62 18.04 -5.45 2.11
CA PHE A 62 18.43 -6.42 3.13
C PHE A 62 19.65 -5.90 3.90
N ALA A 63 19.81 -6.39 5.12
CA ALA A 63 20.95 -6.10 5.97
C ALA A 63 21.40 -7.37 6.69
N ILE A 64 22.68 -7.42 7.04
CA ILE A 64 23.29 -8.53 7.78
C ILE A 64 23.97 -7.94 9.01
N GLN A 65 23.81 -8.61 10.14
CA GLN A 65 24.47 -8.26 11.39
C GLN A 65 25.02 -9.53 12.02
N ALA A 66 26.27 -9.49 12.49
CA ALA A 66 26.82 -10.54 13.32
C ALA A 66 26.09 -10.53 14.68
N LEU A 67 25.66 -11.70 15.17
CA LEU A 67 25.08 -11.80 16.51
C LEU A 67 26.13 -11.66 17.61
N ASP A 68 27.39 -11.88 17.27
CA ASP A 68 28.54 -11.66 18.14
C ASP A 68 29.37 -10.50 17.59
N ALA A 69 29.46 -9.41 18.35
CA ALA A 69 30.21 -8.22 17.98
C ALA A 69 31.73 -8.46 17.86
N THR A 70 32.22 -9.60 18.34
CA THR A 70 33.63 -10.01 18.20
C THR A 70 33.95 -10.61 16.83
N VAL A 71 32.93 -10.99 16.04
CA VAL A 71 33.10 -11.58 14.72
C VAL A 71 33.08 -10.48 13.66
N SER A 72 34.26 -10.16 13.10
CA SER A 72 34.37 -9.21 12.00
C SER A 72 33.69 -9.74 10.74
N MET A 73 32.76 -8.95 10.20
CA MET A 73 31.99 -9.33 9.01
C MET A 73 32.85 -9.16 7.76
N THR A 74 33.44 -10.26 7.28
CA THR A 74 34.30 -10.22 6.09
C THR A 74 33.49 -10.33 4.79
N SER A 75 34.04 -9.83 3.68
CA SER A 75 33.43 -10.00 2.35
C SER A 75 33.28 -11.46 1.94
N ARG A 76 34.16 -12.36 2.43
CA ARG A 76 34.04 -13.81 2.22
C ARG A 76 32.80 -14.36 2.92
N THR A 77 32.56 -13.93 4.15
CA THR A 77 31.40 -14.31 4.96
C THR A 77 30.10 -13.87 4.29
N ILE A 78 30.04 -12.64 3.76
CA ILE A 78 28.85 -12.14 3.05
C ILE A 78 28.59 -12.94 1.76
N ARG A 79 29.64 -13.30 1.01
CA ARG A 79 29.51 -14.06 -0.24
C ARG A 79 29.12 -15.52 -0.03
N ALA A 80 29.45 -16.10 1.13
CA ALA A 80 29.10 -17.46 1.47
C ALA A 80 27.61 -17.59 1.87
N LEU A 81 26.93 -16.49 2.15
CA LEU A 81 25.53 -16.53 2.55
C LEU A 81 24.65 -17.09 1.43
N PRO A 82 23.77 -18.07 1.73
CA PRO A 82 22.81 -18.60 0.77
C PRO A 82 21.64 -17.62 0.61
N ILE A 83 21.90 -16.39 0.12
CA ILE A 83 20.93 -15.29 0.04
C ILE A 83 19.64 -15.74 -0.67
N GLY A 84 19.74 -16.53 -1.73
CA GLY A 84 18.56 -17.04 -2.45
C GLY A 84 17.68 -17.97 -1.60
N GLY A 85 18.29 -18.83 -0.79
CA GLY A 85 17.60 -19.71 0.15
C GLY A 85 16.96 -18.92 1.29
N LEU A 86 17.72 -18.00 1.88
CA LEU A 86 17.24 -17.12 2.96
C LEU A 86 16.10 -16.22 2.50
N LEU A 87 16.17 -15.67 1.28
CA LEU A 87 15.08 -14.87 0.72
C LEU A 87 13.82 -15.73 0.49
N THR A 88 13.98 -16.96 0.04
CA THR A 88 12.85 -17.90 -0.13
C THR A 88 12.18 -18.21 1.21
N GLU A 89 12.98 -18.43 2.25
CA GLU A 89 12.49 -18.61 3.62
C GLU A 89 11.80 -17.36 4.16
N ALA A 90 12.38 -16.17 3.91
CA ALA A 90 11.81 -14.90 4.34
C ALA A 90 10.43 -14.66 3.71
N ARG A 91 10.29 -14.92 2.39
CA ARG A 91 8.99 -14.84 1.69
C ARG A 91 7.96 -15.80 2.26
N ARG A 92 8.38 -17.04 2.59
CA ARG A 92 7.51 -18.04 3.22
C ARG A 92 7.05 -17.58 4.61
N ALA A 93 7.96 -17.04 5.42
CA ALA A 93 7.62 -16.49 6.73
C ALA A 93 6.65 -15.30 6.65
N ALA A 94 6.83 -14.43 5.66
CA ALA A 94 5.92 -13.31 5.37
C ALA A 94 4.52 -13.81 4.97
N GLY A 95 4.43 -14.82 4.10
CA GLY A 95 3.16 -15.46 3.74
C GLY A 95 2.46 -16.13 4.93
N ASN A 96 3.18 -16.92 5.71
CA ASN A 96 2.62 -17.65 6.86
C ASN A 96 2.11 -16.74 7.98
N ARG A 97 2.71 -15.56 8.19
CA ARG A 97 2.19 -14.58 9.15
C ARG A 97 0.99 -13.82 8.60
N ALA A 98 0.94 -13.56 7.30
CA ALA A 98 -0.24 -13.01 6.65
C ALA A 98 -1.45 -13.94 6.83
N ASP A 99 -1.25 -15.25 6.70
CA ASP A 99 -2.30 -16.25 6.93
C ASP A 99 -2.71 -16.37 8.41
N ARG A 100 -1.76 -16.33 9.36
CA ARG A 100 -2.08 -16.47 10.81
C ARG A 100 -2.65 -15.20 11.46
N SER A 101 -2.32 -14.02 10.95
CA SER A 101 -2.80 -12.76 11.52
C SER A 101 -3.81 -12.04 10.62
N ALA A 102 -4.27 -12.71 9.55
CA ALA A 102 -5.57 -12.46 8.91
C ALA A 102 -6.74 -12.46 9.92
N ALA A 103 -6.55 -13.05 11.11
CA ALA A 103 -7.53 -12.97 12.20
C ALA A 103 -7.57 -11.62 12.95
N LYS A 104 -6.53 -10.76 12.90
CA LYS A 104 -6.56 -9.50 13.69
C LYS A 104 -5.92 -8.23 13.13
N ALA A 105 -5.06 -8.23 12.10
CA ALA A 105 -4.42 -6.95 11.70
C ALA A 105 -3.72 -6.90 10.32
N PHE A 106 -4.04 -7.76 9.36
CA PHE A 106 -3.30 -7.72 8.08
C PHE A 106 -3.87 -6.70 7.11
N VAL A 107 -3.03 -5.67 6.89
CA VAL A 107 -2.92 -4.83 5.70
C VAL A 107 -3.74 -5.41 4.56
N LYS A 108 -4.96 -4.89 4.39
CA LYS A 108 -5.66 -4.99 3.13
C LYS A 108 -4.68 -4.40 2.12
N LEU A 109 -4.23 -5.18 1.13
CA LEU A 109 -3.60 -4.65 -0.08
C LEU A 109 -4.59 -3.63 -0.63
N ALA A 110 -4.46 -2.38 -0.18
CA ALA A 110 -5.38 -1.33 -0.54
C ALA A 110 -5.11 -1.13 -2.01
N ARG A 111 -6.07 -1.53 -2.84
CA ARG A 111 -6.07 -1.12 -4.24
C ARG A 111 -5.85 0.39 -4.21
N PRO A 112 -5.06 0.99 -5.11
CA PRO A 112 -4.92 2.45 -5.14
C PRO A 112 -6.28 3.17 -5.11
N SER A 113 -7.31 2.52 -5.64
CA SER A 113 -8.73 2.90 -5.52
C SER A 113 -9.25 2.93 -4.08
N ASP A 114 -8.95 1.93 -3.25
CA ASP A 114 -9.39 1.84 -1.85
C ASP A 114 -8.73 2.93 -1.00
N ALA A 115 -7.46 3.24 -1.26
CA ALA A 115 -6.76 4.34 -0.61
C ALA A 115 -7.35 5.70 -1.01
N ARG A 116 -7.61 5.91 -2.31
CA ARG A 116 -8.24 7.13 -2.82
C ARG A 116 -9.69 7.30 -2.36
N LEU A 117 -10.39 6.19 -2.09
CA LEU A 117 -11.78 6.19 -1.66
C LEU A 117 -11.96 5.96 -0.15
N ALA A 118 -10.88 5.91 0.63
CA ALA A 118 -10.93 5.55 2.06
C ALA A 118 -11.97 6.38 2.86
N ALA A 119 -12.05 7.69 2.59
CA ALA A 119 -13.01 8.59 3.24
C ALA A 119 -14.49 8.27 2.92
N PHE A 120 -14.76 7.54 1.84
CA PHE A 120 -16.08 7.10 1.42
C PHE A 120 -16.43 5.69 1.88
N LEU A 121 -15.42 4.86 2.15
CA LEU A 121 -15.56 3.46 2.57
C LEU A 121 -15.53 3.28 4.09
N ALA A 122 -14.97 4.24 4.84
CA ALA A 122 -15.02 4.22 6.30
C ALA A 122 -16.48 4.29 6.79
N ASP A 123 -16.85 3.35 7.67
CA ASP A 123 -18.16 3.33 8.34
C ASP A 123 -18.27 4.54 9.27
N ARG A 124 -19.20 5.46 8.97
CA ARG A 124 -19.28 6.75 9.65
C ARG A 124 -20.27 6.71 10.81
N ARG A 125 -19.79 6.26 11.95
CA ARG A 125 -20.25 6.77 13.25
C ARG A 125 -19.35 7.96 13.63
N GLY A 126 -19.61 9.14 13.05
CA GLY A 126 -18.91 10.38 13.42
C GLY A 126 -18.45 11.29 12.26
N GLY A 127 -19.25 12.33 12.01
CA GLY A 127 -18.87 13.75 11.88
C GLY A 127 -17.84 14.31 10.88
N THR A 128 -16.83 13.58 10.39
CA THR A 128 -15.77 14.26 9.61
C THR A 128 -16.23 14.58 8.18
N GLU A 129 -16.23 15.86 7.83
CA GLU A 129 -16.55 16.34 6.48
C GLU A 129 -15.54 15.80 5.45
N ARG A 130 -15.99 15.57 4.21
CA ARG A 130 -15.14 15.11 3.10
C ARG A 130 -14.43 16.30 2.47
N THR A 131 -13.14 16.16 2.26
CA THR A 131 -12.27 17.19 1.68
C THR A 131 -12.34 17.19 0.16
N ASP A 132 -11.90 18.28 -0.47
CA ASP A 132 -11.77 18.35 -1.93
C ASP A 132 -10.79 17.31 -2.48
N LYS A 133 -9.76 16.93 -1.70
CA LYS A 133 -8.82 15.87 -2.05
C LYS A 133 -9.51 14.50 -2.09
N ASP A 134 -10.43 14.23 -1.18
CA ASP A 134 -11.23 13.00 -1.20
C ASP A 134 -12.07 12.94 -2.49
N TYR A 135 -12.73 14.05 -2.83
CA TYR A 135 -13.51 14.14 -4.06
C TYR A 135 -12.65 14.07 -5.33
N ALA A 136 -11.41 14.57 -5.32
CA ALA A 136 -10.46 14.39 -6.42
C ALA A 136 -10.07 12.91 -6.60
N GLY A 137 -9.86 12.18 -5.50
CA GLY A 137 -9.64 10.73 -5.53
C GLY A 137 -10.82 9.95 -6.14
N LEU A 138 -12.05 10.35 -5.79
CA LEU A 138 -13.27 9.81 -6.40
C LEU A 138 -13.39 10.15 -7.89
N ALA A 139 -13.11 11.41 -8.26
CA ALA A 139 -13.16 11.86 -9.65
C ALA A 139 -12.22 11.05 -10.54
N LEU A 140 -11.04 10.69 -10.04
CA LEU A 140 -10.07 9.88 -10.78
C LEU A 140 -10.57 8.45 -11.00
N GLU A 141 -11.13 7.79 -9.98
CA GLU A 141 -11.71 6.45 -10.14
C GLU A 141 -12.87 6.44 -11.14
N TYR A 142 -13.69 7.50 -11.12
CA TYR A 142 -14.78 7.66 -12.08
C TYR A 142 -14.25 7.86 -13.52
N ALA A 143 -13.24 8.72 -13.70
CA ALA A 143 -12.62 8.96 -14.99
C ALA A 143 -11.97 7.68 -15.57
N LEU A 144 -11.25 6.91 -14.75
CA LEU A 144 -10.65 5.64 -15.18
C LEU A 144 -11.69 4.62 -15.66
N LEU A 145 -12.88 4.59 -15.06
CA LEU A 145 -13.96 3.74 -15.54
C LEU A 145 -14.48 4.21 -16.90
N LEU A 146 -14.63 5.52 -17.09
CA LEU A 146 -15.02 6.08 -18.39
C LEU A 146 -13.99 5.80 -19.48
N ASP A 147 -12.70 5.98 -19.18
CA ASP A 147 -11.60 5.70 -20.10
C ASP A 147 -11.53 4.22 -20.48
N ALA A 148 -11.89 3.32 -19.55
CA ALA A 148 -12.04 1.89 -19.81
C ALA A 148 -13.30 1.52 -20.62
N GLY A 149 -14.12 2.50 -21.01
CA GLY A 149 -15.34 2.29 -21.81
C GLY A 149 -16.56 1.84 -20.99
N GLU A 150 -16.52 1.93 -19.65
CA GLU A 150 -17.66 1.58 -18.81
C GLU A 150 -18.83 2.53 -19.07
N ARG A 151 -19.97 1.96 -19.50
CA ARG A 151 -21.18 2.73 -19.85
C ARG A 151 -21.99 3.13 -18.62
N THR A 152 -21.78 2.45 -17.49
CA THR A 152 -22.49 2.65 -16.23
C THR A 152 -21.54 2.83 -15.03
N PRO A 153 -20.64 3.82 -15.07
CA PRO A 153 -19.53 3.93 -14.10
C PRO A 153 -20.01 4.06 -12.65
N VAL A 154 -21.17 4.70 -12.41
CA VAL A 154 -21.76 4.81 -11.06
C VAL A 154 -22.21 3.44 -10.54
N LYS A 155 -22.79 2.58 -11.39
CA LYS A 155 -23.17 1.21 -11.01
C LYS A 155 -21.92 0.36 -10.79
N ALA A 156 -20.90 0.53 -11.62
CA ALA A 156 -19.62 -0.15 -11.46
C ALA A 156 -18.92 0.23 -10.14
N LEU A 157 -18.92 1.52 -9.76
CA LEU A 157 -18.42 1.97 -8.45
C LEU A 157 -19.19 1.31 -7.30
N ALA A 158 -20.52 1.28 -7.37
CA ALA A 158 -21.35 0.64 -6.35
C ALA A 158 -21.09 -0.87 -6.23
N ALA A 159 -20.99 -1.57 -7.36
CA ALA A 159 -20.68 -3.00 -7.40
C ALA A 159 -19.28 -3.30 -6.83
N ARG A 160 -18.30 -2.44 -7.14
CA ARG A 160 -16.89 -2.65 -6.78
C ARG A 160 -16.58 -2.26 -5.34
N PHE A 161 -17.24 -1.23 -4.81
CA PHE A 161 -16.92 -0.63 -3.51
C PHE A 161 -18.06 -0.70 -2.49
N GLY A 162 -19.19 -1.29 -2.86
CA GLY A 162 -20.38 -1.41 -2.03
C GLY A 162 -21.23 -0.14 -1.98
N GLY A 163 -22.39 -0.24 -1.33
CA GLY A 163 -23.36 0.85 -1.23
C GLY A 163 -24.28 0.98 -2.45
N MET A 164 -25.16 1.99 -2.43
CA MET A 164 -26.16 2.19 -3.48
C MET A 164 -25.62 3.06 -4.61
N ALA A 165 -25.99 2.74 -5.85
CA ALA A 165 -25.63 3.55 -7.02
C ALA A 165 -26.06 5.01 -6.88
N GLY A 166 -27.25 5.28 -6.32
CA GLY A 166 -27.70 6.65 -6.03
C GLY A 166 -26.77 7.43 -5.11
N THR A 167 -26.18 6.77 -4.10
CA THR A 167 -25.21 7.39 -3.19
C THR A 167 -23.93 7.79 -3.91
N TRP A 168 -23.41 6.92 -4.79
CA TRP A 168 -22.25 7.24 -5.62
C TRP A 168 -22.57 8.35 -6.62
N GLY A 169 -23.76 8.35 -7.22
CA GLY A 169 -24.24 9.43 -8.09
C GLY A 169 -24.23 10.79 -7.40
N ASN A 170 -24.74 10.87 -6.17
CA ASN A 170 -24.73 12.11 -5.38
C ASN A 170 -23.30 12.59 -5.08
N ARG A 171 -22.37 11.68 -4.80
CA ARG A 171 -20.96 12.00 -4.56
C ARG A 171 -20.26 12.50 -5.84
N ILE A 172 -20.60 11.96 -7.01
CA ILE A 172 -20.10 12.47 -8.30
C ILE A 172 -20.67 13.85 -8.61
N ALA A 173 -21.95 14.10 -8.33
CA ALA A 173 -22.55 15.43 -8.45
C ALA A 173 -21.87 16.46 -7.53
N GLU A 174 -21.52 16.06 -6.30
CA GLU A 174 -20.72 16.87 -5.38
C GLU A 174 -19.31 17.15 -5.91
N ALA A 175 -18.63 16.13 -6.47
CA ALA A 175 -17.31 16.31 -7.09
C ALA A 175 -17.34 17.35 -8.22
N ARG A 176 -18.42 17.37 -9.03
CA ARG A 176 -18.66 18.39 -10.06
C ARG A 176 -18.88 19.77 -9.45
N ARG A 177 -19.74 19.88 -8.43
CA ARG A 177 -19.99 21.14 -7.72
C ARG A 177 -18.72 21.72 -7.09
N ARG A 178 -17.80 20.86 -6.64
CA ARG A 178 -16.49 21.24 -6.07
C ARG A 178 -15.42 21.57 -7.11
N GLY A 179 -15.72 21.41 -8.40
CA GLY A 179 -14.82 21.73 -9.50
C GLY A 179 -13.63 20.76 -9.64
N VAL A 180 -13.74 19.54 -9.11
CA VAL A 180 -12.71 18.48 -9.27
C VAL A 180 -13.05 17.45 -10.35
N LEU A 181 -14.25 17.58 -10.95
CA LEU A 181 -14.67 16.82 -12.12
C LEU A 181 -15.43 17.75 -13.05
N THR A 182 -15.20 17.67 -14.37
CA THR A 182 -15.93 18.52 -15.31
C THR A 182 -17.43 18.17 -15.33
N PRO A 183 -18.31 19.14 -15.60
CA PRO A 183 -19.73 18.87 -15.79
C PRO A 183 -19.96 17.96 -17.02
N SER A 184 -20.98 17.13 -16.96
CA SER A 184 -21.51 16.41 -18.12
C SER A 184 -22.94 16.87 -18.41
N LYS A 185 -23.43 16.63 -19.62
CA LYS A 185 -24.85 16.83 -19.93
C LYS A 185 -25.71 15.95 -19.00
N SER A 186 -26.85 16.50 -18.57
CA SER A 186 -27.78 15.79 -17.69
C SER A 186 -28.15 14.42 -18.29
N GLY A 187 -28.11 13.37 -17.47
CA GLY A 187 -28.41 11.99 -17.89
C GLY A 187 -27.27 11.25 -18.61
N GLN A 188 -26.13 11.89 -18.90
CA GLN A 188 -24.98 11.22 -19.52
C GLN A 188 -23.85 10.97 -18.52
N ALA A 189 -23.32 9.74 -18.57
CA ALA A 189 -22.03 9.42 -17.97
C ALA A 189 -20.93 10.17 -18.76
N GLY A 190 -20.03 10.84 -18.05
CA GLY A 190 -19.02 11.68 -18.68
C GLY A 190 -18.39 12.67 -17.71
N GLY A 191 -17.34 13.31 -18.20
CA GLY A 191 -16.55 14.29 -17.48
C GLY A 191 -15.13 13.79 -17.20
N GLY A 192 -14.16 14.69 -17.29
CA GLY A 192 -12.75 14.44 -17.03
C GLY A 192 -12.30 15.08 -15.73
N LEU A 193 -11.08 14.72 -15.31
CA LEU A 193 -10.41 15.42 -14.22
C LEU A 193 -10.15 16.88 -14.60
N THR A 194 -10.33 17.79 -13.65
CA THR A 194 -9.95 19.19 -13.81
C THR A 194 -8.49 19.38 -13.39
N GLU A 195 -7.88 20.49 -13.80
CA GLU A 195 -6.53 20.87 -13.35
C GLU A 195 -6.44 20.96 -11.82
N LYS A 196 -7.49 21.49 -11.17
CA LYS A 196 -7.63 21.49 -9.70
C LYS A 196 -7.50 20.08 -9.13
N ALA A 197 -8.15 19.09 -9.75
CA ALA A 197 -8.08 17.70 -9.30
C ALA A 197 -6.69 17.11 -9.48
N LEU A 198 -6.03 17.37 -10.62
CA LEU A 198 -4.67 16.92 -10.90
C LEU A 198 -3.68 17.45 -9.85
N ARG A 199 -3.75 18.75 -9.54
CA ARG A 199 -2.93 19.38 -8.48
C ARG A 199 -3.19 18.74 -7.11
N LEU A 200 -4.45 18.51 -6.73
CA LEU A 200 -4.81 17.86 -5.46
C LEU A 200 -4.31 16.41 -5.36
N LEU A 201 -4.15 15.74 -6.51
CA LEU A 201 -3.59 14.39 -6.63
C LEU A 201 -2.06 14.37 -6.68
N GLY A 202 -1.40 15.54 -6.74
CA GLY A 202 0.05 15.67 -6.84
C GLY A 202 0.58 15.42 -8.25
N TRP A 203 -0.29 15.50 -9.27
CA TRP A 203 0.08 15.45 -10.68
C TRP A 203 0.17 16.90 -11.18
N SER A 204 1.27 17.57 -10.88
CA SER A 204 1.60 18.84 -11.53
C SER A 204 2.19 18.53 -12.89
N GLU A 205 1.60 19.04 -13.96
CA GLU A 205 2.34 19.23 -15.21
C GLU A 205 3.59 20.04 -14.88
N GLY A 206 4.74 19.54 -15.32
CA GLY A 206 5.99 20.27 -15.14
C GLY A 206 5.87 21.67 -15.72
N GLU A 207 6.43 22.63 -15.00
CA GLU A 207 7.07 23.78 -15.59
C GLU A 207 7.89 23.30 -16.79
N ASN A 208 7.36 23.40 -18.00
CA ASN A 208 8.17 23.39 -19.20
C ASN A 208 8.40 24.84 -19.55
N GLN A 209 9.52 25.36 -19.05
CA GLN A 209 10.12 26.58 -19.55
C GLN A 209 10.35 26.44 -21.05
N VAL A 210 9.79 27.38 -21.82
CA VAL A 210 10.43 27.95 -23.01
C VAL A 210 10.16 29.44 -23.00
#